data_AF-A0A8S1EHP5-F1
#
_entry.id   AF-A0A8S1EHP5-F1
#
_cell.length_a   1.000
_cell.length_b   1.000
_cell.length_c   1.000
_cell.angle_alpha   90.00
_cell.angle_beta   90.00
_cell.angle_gamma   90.00
#
_symmetry.space_group_name_H-M   'P 1'
#
loop_
_entity.id
_entity.type
_entity.pdbx_description
1 polymer ?
#
loop_
_entity_poly.entity_id
_entity_poly.type
_entity_poly.pdbx_seq_one_letter_code
_entity_poly.pdbx_strand_id
1 'polypeptide(L)'
;MGLPLNILLGLLFCSMVASQMLPQMMMAQVKITDEPFPVANAEQLNQVVWTMLGTSTKEAIYCVSEAPVSQLRFVCTDCLEKNITDMVNVLNAAQDLTRRVGFPTVTLKNIAVNTNWTGATIMCQAALNGGTVDSAPATVDVRYLRQPHVVDSNGHSPVLIGNQGYRFFVECVRGADGLCQQSGRRKTLKCNVQSHPPATQYRWLKNGSPSGTGAEITIGTEMIGQSIQCQANNGLYQESEMPTSQAVQIDPYSSAKLIQDNFQQLQSTAPFMANNRIEMNQQINLGCQVEGNPRPIVYWRLRRPNGEVVDAACPQGLEGQYQEIAPEGNRQPANIVRLTALCSLRIANYSYSGQYWCAACSQVSQGEPECSPSRETPGSSSLTVQVIGAPSNSDSSPTIEQRGNDAIITVHYCAEPMPRPPREVVFSVDQNDLQVGQAWENFRFESTVLNNTVPNCYMARLQISPVREEDQYRQISLKLQNQFGTKQIPVSLDALLGGDSTMSGKISGWWIALIAAAAALLLFICIVTICIKQKYKDHSDYSEPKAKANLHSRENFFETGPEAPRLFAQPPTEKKPAAVFHEGVNYAELELKNQLVAPPSASTVSLSSVASRPLRTLPSVQSDV
;
A
#
# COMPACT_ATOMS: atom_id res chain seq x y z
N MET A 1 16.96 -84.34 -83.56
CA MET A 1 16.71 -84.65 -82.15
C MET A 1 17.25 -83.48 -81.34
N GLY A 2 16.37 -82.88 -80.54
CA GLY A 2 16.44 -81.47 -80.10
C GLY A 2 17.51 -81.19 -79.04
N LEU A 3 18.24 -80.11 -79.27
CA LEU A 3 19.11 -79.44 -78.31
C LEU A 3 18.28 -78.60 -77.31
N PRO A 4 18.62 -78.62 -76.01
CA PRO A 4 17.89 -77.86 -75.00
C PRO A 4 18.33 -76.39 -74.96
N LEU A 5 17.35 -75.54 -75.27
CA LEU A 5 17.32 -74.10 -75.14
C LEU A 5 17.15 -73.70 -73.67
N ASN A 6 18.18 -73.83 -72.82
CA ASN A 6 18.09 -73.38 -71.41
C ASN A 6 19.41 -72.92 -70.75
N ILE A 7 20.42 -72.52 -71.54
CA ILE A 7 21.70 -71.97 -71.00
C ILE A 7 21.99 -70.54 -71.50
N LEU A 8 21.08 -69.93 -72.29
CA LEU A 8 21.24 -68.56 -72.82
C LEU A 8 20.26 -67.52 -72.23
N LEU A 9 19.58 -67.85 -71.12
CA LEU A 9 18.77 -66.90 -70.34
C LEU A 9 19.39 -66.57 -68.96
N GLY A 10 20.56 -67.13 -68.66
CA GLY A 10 21.26 -66.96 -67.36
C GLY A 10 22.28 -65.81 -67.32
N LEU A 11 22.51 -65.10 -68.42
CA LEU A 11 23.56 -64.06 -68.52
C LEU A 11 23.03 -62.64 -68.80
N LEU A 12 21.71 -62.43 -68.76
CA LEU A 12 21.07 -61.12 -69.01
C LEU A 12 20.22 -60.57 -67.85
N PHE A 13 20.28 -61.20 -66.67
CA PHE A 13 19.69 -60.68 -65.42
C PHE A 13 20.75 -60.40 -64.33
N CYS A 14 22.03 -60.29 -64.70
CA CYS A 14 23.13 -59.95 -63.80
C CYS A 14 23.51 -58.46 -63.88
N SER A 15 22.52 -57.58 -63.97
CA SER A 15 22.67 -56.15 -63.74
C SER A 15 21.39 -55.64 -63.11
N MET A 16 21.51 -54.99 -61.95
CA MET A 16 20.44 -54.48 -61.08
C MET A 16 20.03 -55.37 -59.90
N VAL A 17 20.95 -55.68 -59.00
CA VAL A 17 20.71 -55.50 -57.55
C VAL A 17 22.03 -55.04 -56.91
N ALA A 18 22.39 -53.79 -57.16
CA ALA A 18 23.34 -53.10 -56.31
C ALA A 18 22.62 -52.72 -55.01
N SER A 19 23.10 -53.26 -53.91
CA SER A 19 23.28 -52.53 -52.64
C SER A 19 22.13 -51.62 -52.21
N GLN A 20 21.19 -52.14 -51.43
CA GLN A 20 20.50 -51.36 -50.42
C GLN A 20 20.51 -52.14 -49.09
N MET A 21 21.67 -52.17 -48.45
CA MET A 21 21.67 -52.17 -47.00
C MET A 21 21.18 -50.78 -46.58
N LEU A 22 19.92 -50.69 -46.19
CA LEU A 22 19.44 -49.56 -45.40
C LEU A 22 20.34 -49.46 -44.16
N PRO A 23 21.03 -48.33 -43.91
CA PRO A 23 21.49 -48.08 -42.57
C PRO A 23 20.22 -47.96 -41.70
N GLN A 24 20.08 -48.80 -40.68
CA GLN A 24 19.25 -48.45 -39.54
C GLN A 24 19.77 -47.10 -39.06
N MET A 25 19.05 -46.03 -39.44
CA MET A 25 19.25 -44.73 -38.82
C MET A 25 19.00 -44.94 -37.33
N MET A 26 20.09 -44.98 -36.55
CA MET A 26 20.04 -44.81 -35.12
C MET A 26 19.25 -43.52 -34.89
N MET A 27 18.00 -43.64 -34.43
CA MET A 27 17.22 -42.46 -34.05
C MET A 27 18.04 -41.77 -32.96
N ALA A 28 18.50 -40.55 -33.23
CA ALA A 28 19.26 -39.81 -32.23
C ALA A 28 18.41 -39.72 -30.96
N GLN A 29 18.99 -40.09 -29.83
CA GLN A 29 18.31 -40.03 -28.54
C GLN A 29 18.87 -38.87 -27.73
N VAL A 30 17.98 -38.26 -26.95
CA VAL A 30 18.24 -37.07 -26.16
C VAL A 30 17.54 -37.25 -24.82
N LYS A 31 18.23 -36.94 -23.71
CA LYS A 31 17.69 -37.12 -22.36
C LYS A 31 17.96 -35.93 -21.45
N ILE A 32 17.04 -35.69 -20.51
CA ILE A 32 17.30 -34.89 -19.31
C ILE A 32 17.75 -35.84 -18.20
N THR A 33 18.89 -35.54 -17.57
CA THR A 33 19.55 -36.42 -16.60
C THR A 33 20.05 -35.62 -15.40
N ASP A 34 20.27 -36.29 -14.28
CA ASP A 34 20.87 -35.74 -13.04
C ASP A 34 22.40 -35.83 -13.03
N GLU A 35 22.97 -36.72 -13.85
CA GLU A 35 24.41 -36.88 -14.04
C GLU A 35 24.81 -36.77 -15.52
N PRO A 36 26.03 -36.28 -15.82
CA PRO A 36 26.50 -36.10 -17.20
C PRO A 36 27.02 -37.43 -17.76
N PHE A 37 26.12 -38.40 -17.95
CA PHE A 37 26.44 -39.68 -18.58
C PHE A 37 25.96 -39.76 -20.03
N PRO A 38 26.63 -40.58 -20.87
CA PRO A 38 26.13 -40.88 -22.21
C PRO A 38 24.71 -41.45 -22.17
N VAL A 39 23.89 -41.16 -23.17
CA VAL A 39 22.47 -41.53 -23.23
C VAL A 39 22.21 -43.01 -22.95
N ALA A 40 23.10 -43.91 -23.38
CA ALA A 40 23.00 -45.35 -23.14
C ALA A 40 23.01 -45.73 -21.65
N ASN A 41 23.71 -44.94 -20.81
CA ASN A 41 23.89 -45.18 -19.38
C ASN A 41 23.10 -44.18 -18.52
N ALA A 42 22.46 -43.20 -19.13
CA ALA A 42 21.76 -42.14 -18.42
C ALA A 42 20.27 -42.44 -18.30
N GLU A 43 19.71 -42.20 -17.12
CA GLU A 43 18.28 -42.32 -16.87
C GLU A 43 17.56 -41.03 -17.26
N GLN A 44 16.44 -41.15 -17.94
CA GLN A 44 15.59 -40.01 -18.26
C GLN A 44 14.84 -39.56 -17.00
N LEU A 45 15.00 -38.30 -16.64
CA LEU A 45 14.20 -37.68 -15.59
C LEU A 45 12.78 -37.39 -16.08
N ASN A 46 11.78 -37.92 -15.36
CA ASN A 46 10.38 -37.53 -15.55
C ASN A 46 10.01 -36.30 -14.70
N GLN A 47 10.85 -35.99 -13.69
CA GLN A 47 10.68 -34.85 -12.80
C GLN A 47 12.05 -34.22 -12.53
N VAL A 48 12.11 -32.89 -12.60
CA VAL A 48 13.28 -32.11 -12.20
C VAL A 48 12.98 -31.43 -10.88
N VAL A 49 13.75 -31.77 -9.85
CA VAL A 49 13.60 -31.20 -8.51
C VAL A 49 14.67 -30.13 -8.31
N TRP A 50 14.24 -28.92 -7.97
CA TRP A 50 15.13 -27.83 -7.57
C TRP A 50 14.81 -27.38 -6.16
N THR A 51 15.77 -27.50 -5.26
CA THR A 51 15.59 -27.11 -3.86
C THR A 51 16.17 -25.72 -3.63
N MET A 52 15.34 -24.80 -3.14
CA MET A 52 15.73 -23.45 -2.75
C MET A 52 16.15 -23.41 -1.26
N LEU A 53 17.43 -23.62 -1.02
CA LEU A 53 18.07 -23.37 0.29
C LEU A 53 18.96 -22.13 0.15
N GLY A 54 18.35 -20.94 0.21
CA GLY A 54 19.00 -19.65 -0.08
C GLY A 54 18.60 -19.11 -1.47
N THR A 55 19.56 -18.49 -2.18
CA THR A 55 19.31 -17.79 -3.45
C THR A 55 19.57 -18.63 -4.72
N SER A 56 20.21 -19.80 -4.61
CA SER A 56 20.53 -20.69 -5.74
C SER A 56 20.20 -22.15 -5.44
N THR A 57 19.98 -22.95 -6.50
CA THR A 57 19.78 -24.39 -6.37
C THR A 57 21.06 -25.14 -6.03
N LYS A 58 20.92 -26.27 -5.35
CA LYS A 58 22.02 -27.23 -5.15
C LYS A 58 22.12 -28.22 -6.31
N GLU A 59 20.98 -28.57 -6.90
CA GLU A 59 20.87 -29.58 -7.95
C GLU A 59 21.29 -29.01 -9.31
N ALA A 60 21.95 -29.85 -10.08
CA ALA A 60 22.26 -29.61 -11.48
C ALA A 60 21.49 -30.61 -12.35
N ILE A 61 21.09 -30.18 -13.55
CA ILE A 61 20.54 -31.08 -14.56
C ILE A 61 21.36 -30.98 -15.85
N TYR A 62 21.32 -32.05 -16.62
CA TYR A 62 22.07 -32.19 -17.86
C TYR A 62 21.12 -32.56 -18.99
N CYS A 63 21.44 -32.07 -20.18
CA CYS A 63 20.77 -32.35 -21.43
C CYS A 63 21.83 -32.97 -22.34
N VAL A 64 21.69 -34.27 -22.58
CA VAL A 64 22.71 -35.13 -23.21
C VAL A 64 22.19 -35.75 -24.50
N SER A 65 23.07 -35.94 -25.49
CA SER A 65 22.74 -36.63 -26.74
C SER A 65 23.79 -37.67 -27.14
N GLU A 66 23.32 -38.76 -27.74
CA GLU A 66 24.15 -39.86 -28.22
C GLU A 66 24.83 -39.55 -29.56
N ALA A 67 24.17 -38.72 -30.39
CA ALA A 67 24.66 -38.34 -31.70
C ALA A 67 25.37 -36.98 -31.64
N PRO A 68 26.37 -36.72 -32.51
CA PRO A 68 26.93 -35.38 -32.68
C PRO A 68 25.84 -34.44 -33.20
N VAL A 69 25.48 -33.45 -32.37
CA VAL A 69 24.39 -32.49 -32.65
C VAL A 69 24.96 -31.08 -32.75
N SER A 70 24.30 -30.23 -33.54
CA SER A 70 24.75 -28.86 -33.77
C SER A 70 24.45 -27.93 -32.58
N GLN A 71 23.40 -28.24 -31.82
CA GLN A 71 23.01 -27.49 -30.63
C GLN A 71 22.21 -28.39 -29.68
N LEU A 72 22.42 -28.20 -28.37
CA LEU A 72 21.58 -28.72 -27.30
C LEU A 72 21.04 -27.56 -26.46
N ARG A 73 19.77 -27.64 -26.08
CA ARG A 73 19.13 -26.64 -25.22
C ARG A 73 18.01 -27.25 -24.40
N PHE A 74 17.70 -26.61 -23.28
CA PHE A 74 16.45 -26.85 -22.57
C PHE A 74 15.35 -25.97 -23.15
N VAL A 75 14.15 -26.54 -23.31
CA VAL A 75 12.96 -25.85 -23.82
C VAL A 75 11.83 -26.05 -22.83
N CYS A 76 11.06 -25.00 -22.57
CA CYS A 76 9.83 -25.09 -21.81
C CYS A 76 8.64 -25.11 -22.76
N THR A 77 7.78 -26.11 -22.65
CA THR A 77 6.68 -26.33 -23.62
C THR A 77 5.40 -25.61 -23.25
N ASP A 78 5.19 -25.32 -21.96
CA ASP A 78 3.95 -24.74 -21.42
C ASP A 78 4.16 -23.39 -20.71
N CYS A 79 5.38 -22.84 -20.74
CA CYS A 79 5.70 -21.58 -20.06
C CYS A 79 4.85 -20.39 -20.53
N LEU A 80 4.53 -20.30 -21.83
CA LEU A 80 3.68 -19.23 -22.35
C LEU A 80 2.24 -19.36 -21.82
N GLU A 81 1.71 -20.59 -21.78
CA GLU A 81 0.36 -20.86 -21.27
C GLU A 81 0.26 -20.58 -19.76
N LYS A 82 1.33 -20.87 -19.01
CA LYS A 82 1.42 -20.65 -17.55
C LYS A 82 1.91 -19.26 -17.15
N ASN A 83 2.20 -18.39 -18.12
CA ASN A 83 2.75 -17.04 -17.90
C ASN A 83 4.09 -17.04 -17.10
N ILE A 84 4.98 -17.99 -17.43
CA ILE A 84 6.30 -18.17 -16.81
C ILE A 84 7.38 -17.78 -17.83
N THR A 85 7.57 -16.49 -18.04
CA THR A 85 8.51 -15.99 -19.06
C THR A 85 9.96 -15.90 -18.57
N ASP A 86 10.16 -15.78 -17.25
CA ASP A 86 11.47 -15.70 -16.60
C ASP A 86 12.27 -17.00 -16.71
N MET A 87 11.59 -18.16 -16.67
CA MET A 87 12.21 -19.47 -16.80
C MET A 87 12.96 -19.65 -18.13
N VAL A 88 12.44 -19.12 -19.24
CA VAL A 88 13.06 -19.26 -20.57
C VAL A 88 14.47 -18.67 -20.59
N ASN A 89 14.68 -17.53 -19.93
CA ASN A 89 16.00 -16.89 -19.83
C ASN A 89 17.00 -17.77 -19.06
N VAL A 90 16.54 -18.44 -18.01
CA VAL A 90 17.37 -19.36 -17.23
C VAL A 90 17.70 -20.63 -18.00
N LEU A 91 16.73 -21.21 -18.72
CA LEU A 91 16.97 -22.37 -19.58
C LEU A 91 17.98 -22.07 -20.70
N ASN A 92 17.95 -20.86 -21.26
CA ASN A 92 18.90 -20.40 -22.27
C ASN A 92 20.31 -20.13 -21.71
N ALA A 93 20.48 -20.03 -20.39
CA ALA A 93 21.77 -19.84 -19.74
C ALA A 93 22.54 -21.17 -19.52
N ALA A 94 22.06 -22.27 -20.09
CA ALA A 94 22.72 -23.57 -19.99
C ALA A 94 24.17 -23.52 -20.49
N GLN A 95 25.07 -24.12 -19.72
CA GLN A 95 26.50 -24.14 -20.02
C GLN A 95 26.86 -25.37 -20.84
N ASP A 96 27.61 -25.19 -21.93
CA ASP A 96 28.12 -26.29 -22.73
C ASP A 96 29.28 -27.01 -22.01
N LEU A 97 29.11 -28.32 -21.79
CA LEU A 97 30.10 -29.22 -21.18
C LEU A 97 30.69 -30.21 -22.18
N THR A 98 30.31 -30.16 -23.45
CA THR A 98 30.65 -31.14 -24.48
C THR A 98 32.15 -31.45 -24.53
N ARG A 99 32.99 -30.41 -24.50
CA ARG A 99 34.46 -30.56 -24.54
C ARG A 99 35.05 -31.20 -23.28
N ARG A 100 34.39 -31.04 -22.12
CA ARG A 100 34.86 -31.58 -20.85
C ARG A 100 34.50 -33.06 -20.69
N VAL A 101 33.30 -33.44 -21.13
CA VAL A 101 32.78 -34.80 -20.95
C VAL A 101 33.00 -35.72 -22.17
N GLY A 102 33.32 -35.14 -23.34
CA GLY A 102 33.68 -35.89 -24.55
C GLY A 102 32.52 -36.27 -25.47
N PHE A 103 31.30 -35.85 -25.14
CA PHE A 103 30.08 -36.06 -25.94
C PHE A 103 29.10 -34.90 -25.74
N PRO A 104 28.14 -34.65 -26.65
CA PRO A 104 27.24 -33.49 -26.58
C PRO A 104 26.48 -33.40 -25.26
N THR A 105 26.73 -32.35 -24.48
CA THR A 105 26.13 -32.14 -23.16
C THR A 105 26.05 -30.66 -22.81
N VAL A 106 24.88 -30.20 -22.36
CA VAL A 106 24.70 -28.89 -21.72
C VAL A 106 24.14 -29.06 -20.31
N THR A 107 24.43 -28.12 -19.40
CA THR A 107 24.02 -28.21 -17.99
C THR A 107 23.37 -26.92 -17.49
N LEU A 108 22.43 -27.07 -16.56
CA LEU A 108 21.93 -26.00 -15.70
C LEU A 108 22.35 -26.30 -14.26
N LYS A 109 23.08 -25.38 -13.62
CA LYS A 109 23.55 -25.49 -12.24
C LYS A 109 23.58 -24.12 -11.58
N ASN A 110 23.42 -24.07 -10.26
CA ASN A 110 23.43 -22.83 -9.47
C ASN A 110 22.51 -21.74 -10.05
N ILE A 111 21.31 -22.14 -10.46
CA ILE A 111 20.36 -21.23 -11.09
C ILE A 111 19.48 -20.55 -10.04
N ALA A 112 19.09 -19.31 -10.31
CA ALA A 112 18.05 -18.62 -9.56
C ALA A 112 16.69 -19.15 -10.02
N VAL A 113 15.99 -19.86 -9.13
CA VAL A 113 14.71 -20.50 -9.43
C VAL A 113 13.57 -19.72 -8.77
N ASN A 114 12.45 -19.64 -9.48
CA ASN A 114 11.23 -19.02 -8.97
C ASN A 114 10.25 -20.11 -8.51
N THR A 115 9.58 -19.89 -7.39
CA THR A 115 8.60 -20.83 -6.81
C THR A 115 7.40 -21.08 -7.72
N ASN A 116 7.12 -20.17 -8.66
CA ASN A 116 6.02 -20.30 -9.61
C ASN A 116 6.30 -21.28 -10.75
N TRP A 117 7.53 -21.81 -10.86
CA TRP A 117 7.88 -22.78 -11.91
C TRP A 117 7.40 -24.19 -11.61
N THR A 118 6.97 -24.48 -10.38
CA THR A 118 6.42 -25.79 -10.02
C THR A 118 5.24 -26.15 -10.91
N GLY A 119 5.32 -27.33 -11.51
CA GLY A 119 4.35 -27.86 -12.46
C GLY A 119 4.63 -27.49 -13.92
N ALA A 120 5.60 -26.63 -14.24
CA ALA A 120 6.01 -26.36 -15.62
C ALA A 120 6.68 -27.59 -16.26
N THR A 121 6.64 -27.68 -17.59
CA THR A 121 7.15 -28.83 -18.33
C THR A 121 8.34 -28.42 -19.19
N ILE A 122 9.46 -29.11 -19.01
CA ILE A 122 10.68 -28.90 -19.81
C ILE A 122 11.11 -30.15 -20.55
N MET A 123 11.83 -29.95 -21.64
CA MET A 123 12.48 -31.01 -22.41
C MET A 123 13.86 -30.57 -22.89
N CYS A 124 14.73 -31.54 -23.15
CA CYS A 124 16.01 -31.35 -23.79
C CYS A 124 15.80 -31.51 -25.30
N GLN A 125 16.19 -30.50 -26.08
CA GLN A 125 16.02 -30.47 -27.52
C GLN A 125 17.40 -30.39 -28.19
N ALA A 126 17.61 -31.28 -29.16
CA ALA A 126 18.80 -31.31 -30.00
C ALA A 126 18.49 -30.90 -31.44
N ALA A 127 19.36 -30.09 -32.05
CA ALA A 127 19.28 -29.75 -33.46
C ALA A 127 20.17 -30.68 -34.31
N LEU A 128 19.57 -31.48 -35.19
CA LEU A 128 20.24 -32.47 -36.04
C LEU A 128 19.73 -32.38 -37.48
N ASN A 129 20.64 -32.22 -38.44
CA ASN A 129 20.34 -32.25 -39.88
C ASN A 129 19.19 -31.33 -40.34
N GLY A 130 19.05 -30.14 -39.72
CA GLY A 130 18.00 -29.18 -40.03
C GLY A 130 16.64 -29.44 -39.35
N GLY A 131 16.53 -30.49 -38.54
CA GLY A 131 15.37 -30.79 -37.68
C GLY A 131 15.70 -30.76 -36.19
N THR A 132 14.69 -31.01 -35.36
CA THR A 132 14.83 -31.11 -33.90
C THR A 132 14.47 -32.50 -33.40
N VAL A 133 15.16 -32.94 -32.35
CA VAL A 133 14.88 -34.19 -31.62
C VAL A 133 14.70 -33.82 -30.15
N ASP A 134 13.57 -34.22 -29.59
CA ASP A 134 13.18 -33.87 -28.22
C ASP A 134 13.27 -35.08 -27.29
N SER A 135 13.67 -34.85 -26.05
CA SER A 135 13.56 -35.85 -24.98
C SER A 135 12.11 -36.06 -24.56
N ALA A 136 11.86 -37.07 -23.74
CA ALA A 136 10.63 -37.12 -22.96
C ALA A 136 10.49 -35.84 -22.09
N PRO A 137 9.27 -35.36 -21.85
CA PRO A 137 9.04 -34.19 -21.00
C PRO A 137 9.33 -34.50 -19.52
N ALA A 138 9.84 -33.51 -18.81
CA ALA A 138 10.06 -33.56 -17.37
C ALA A 138 9.29 -32.43 -16.68
N THR A 139 8.55 -32.75 -15.63
CA THR A 139 7.83 -31.76 -14.82
C THR A 139 8.77 -31.14 -13.80
N VAL A 140 8.74 -29.81 -13.66
CA VAL A 140 9.53 -29.09 -12.66
C VAL A 140 8.83 -29.11 -11.31
N ASP A 141 9.58 -29.43 -10.25
CA ASP A 141 9.17 -29.38 -8.85
C ASP A 141 10.14 -28.49 -8.07
N VAL A 142 9.72 -27.24 -7.79
CA VAL A 142 10.50 -26.31 -6.98
C VAL A 142 10.14 -26.50 -5.52
N ARG A 143 11.10 -27.00 -4.74
CA ARG A 143 10.94 -27.22 -3.30
C ARG A 143 11.55 -26.09 -2.51
N TYR A 144 10.80 -25.57 -1.55
CA TYR A 144 11.24 -24.44 -0.74
C TYR A 144 10.54 -24.44 0.62
N LEU A 145 11.15 -23.76 1.58
CA LEU A 145 10.52 -23.36 2.83
C LEU A 145 11.03 -21.96 3.19
N ARG A 146 10.12 -20.99 3.17
CA ARG A 146 10.41 -19.60 3.53
C ARG A 146 10.62 -19.47 5.04
N GLN A 147 11.06 -18.29 5.47
CA GLN A 147 11.16 -17.97 6.89
C GLN A 147 9.78 -18.13 7.56
N PRO A 148 9.67 -18.84 8.69
CA PRO A 148 8.41 -18.90 9.44
C PRO A 148 8.14 -17.59 10.18
N HIS A 149 6.86 -17.29 10.40
CA HIS A 149 6.37 -16.11 11.08
C HIS A 149 5.31 -16.51 12.12
N VAL A 150 5.28 -15.81 13.25
CA VAL A 150 4.22 -15.99 14.26
C VAL A 150 3.08 -15.05 13.90
N VAL A 151 1.86 -15.57 13.80
CA VAL A 151 0.65 -14.79 13.51
C VAL A 151 -0.47 -15.14 14.49
N ASP A 152 -1.50 -14.30 14.59
CA ASP A 152 -2.70 -14.64 15.35
C ASP A 152 -3.59 -15.68 14.64
N SER A 153 -4.70 -16.08 15.27
CA SER A 153 -5.64 -17.05 14.71
C SER A 153 -6.20 -16.67 13.34
N ASN A 154 -6.28 -15.36 13.05
CA ASN A 154 -6.80 -14.78 11.82
C ASN A 154 -5.70 -14.55 10.77
N GLY A 155 -4.44 -14.86 11.09
CA GLY A 155 -3.30 -14.68 10.20
C GLY A 155 -2.66 -13.29 10.26
N HIS A 156 -3.05 -12.42 11.20
CA HIS A 156 -2.42 -11.11 11.33
C HIS A 156 -1.09 -11.21 12.08
N SER A 157 -0.11 -10.48 11.57
CA SER A 157 1.22 -10.35 12.17
C SER A 157 1.18 -9.59 13.50
N PRO A 158 2.18 -9.78 14.37
CA PRO A 158 2.36 -9.01 15.60
C PRO A 158 2.56 -7.52 15.31
N VAL A 159 2.25 -6.70 16.30
CA VAL A 159 2.48 -5.25 16.24
C VAL A 159 3.98 -4.99 16.37
N LEU A 160 4.53 -4.16 15.50
CA LEU A 160 5.90 -3.68 15.62
C LEU A 160 5.91 -2.35 16.39
N ILE A 161 6.53 -2.33 17.56
CA ILE A 161 6.72 -1.10 18.33
C ILE A 161 8.19 -0.65 18.16
N GLY A 162 8.38 0.59 17.71
CA GLY A 162 9.72 1.17 17.52
C GLY A 162 10.58 1.02 18.76
N ASN A 163 11.83 0.56 18.60
CA ASN A 163 12.80 0.25 19.65
C ASN A 163 12.39 -0.89 20.63
N GLN A 164 11.23 -1.51 20.46
CA GLN A 164 10.67 -2.50 21.36
C GLN A 164 10.38 -3.86 20.72
N GLY A 165 10.45 -3.95 19.39
CA GLY A 165 10.30 -5.20 18.63
C GLY A 165 8.84 -5.62 18.39
N TYR A 166 8.66 -6.86 17.93
CA TYR A 166 7.35 -7.45 17.65
C TYR A 166 6.65 -7.89 18.93
N ARG A 167 5.36 -7.57 19.05
CA ARG A 167 4.56 -7.85 20.23
C ARG A 167 3.19 -8.45 19.91
N PHE A 168 2.79 -9.40 20.73
CA PHE A 168 1.39 -9.80 20.89
C PHE A 168 0.93 -9.48 22.30
N PHE A 169 -0.37 -9.23 22.44
CA PHE A 169 -0.96 -8.89 23.72
C PHE A 169 -1.94 -9.97 24.21
N VAL A 170 -1.94 -10.20 25.52
CA VAL A 170 -2.82 -11.15 26.22
C VAL A 170 -3.60 -10.42 27.30
N GLU A 171 -4.92 -10.59 27.32
CA GLU A 171 -5.80 -9.93 28.30
C GLU A 171 -5.31 -10.13 29.74
N CYS A 172 -5.04 -9.01 30.40
CA CYS A 172 -4.57 -8.98 31.78
C CYS A 172 -5.51 -8.08 32.59
N VAL A 173 -6.40 -8.71 33.34
CA VAL A 173 -7.16 -8.05 34.40
C VAL A 173 -6.36 -8.22 35.69
N ARG A 174 -5.90 -7.12 36.29
CA ARG A 174 -5.09 -7.20 37.51
C ARG A 174 -5.96 -7.36 38.75
N GLY A 175 -5.61 -8.34 39.59
CA GLY A 175 -6.21 -8.52 40.90
C GLY A 175 -5.75 -7.47 41.90
N ALA A 176 -6.26 -7.55 43.14
CA ALA A 176 -5.84 -6.67 44.24
C ALA A 176 -4.35 -6.82 44.60
N ASP A 177 -3.73 -7.95 44.22
CA ASP A 177 -2.32 -8.28 44.33
C ASP A 177 -1.46 -7.71 43.19
N GLY A 178 -2.07 -7.06 42.19
CA GLY A 178 -1.38 -6.49 41.03
C GLY A 178 -0.96 -7.53 39.97
N LEU A 179 -1.26 -8.81 40.18
CA LEU A 179 -0.98 -9.88 39.22
C LEU A 179 -2.10 -9.98 38.18
N CYS A 180 -1.75 -10.36 36.95
CA CYS A 180 -2.74 -10.68 35.93
C CYS A 180 -3.52 -11.92 36.35
N GLN A 181 -4.79 -11.74 36.68
CA GLN A 181 -5.71 -12.86 36.87
C GLN A 181 -5.83 -13.61 35.54
N GLN A 182 -5.90 -14.94 35.61
CA GLN A 182 -6.26 -15.74 34.44
C GLN A 182 -7.71 -15.42 34.07
N SER A 183 -7.90 -14.37 33.28
CA SER A 183 -9.09 -14.22 32.45
C SER A 183 -9.13 -15.44 31.53
N GLY A 184 -10.29 -16.08 31.39
CA GLY A 184 -10.46 -17.32 30.64
C GLY A 184 -10.15 -17.22 29.13
N ARG A 185 -9.75 -16.05 28.60
CA ARG A 185 -9.46 -15.85 27.18
C ARG A 185 -7.97 -16.00 26.88
N ARG A 186 -7.56 -17.25 26.67
CA ARG A 186 -6.27 -17.56 26.07
C ARG A 186 -6.28 -17.22 24.58
N LYS A 187 -5.13 -16.80 24.03
CA LYS A 187 -4.98 -16.48 22.60
C LYS A 187 -4.25 -17.61 21.90
N THR A 188 -4.74 -18.03 20.74
CA THR A 188 -4.03 -19.01 19.89
C THR A 188 -3.20 -18.26 18.86
N LEU A 189 -1.92 -18.63 18.74
CA LEU A 189 -1.00 -18.16 17.72
C LEU A 189 -0.64 -19.31 16.78
N LYS A 190 -0.35 -18.97 15.52
CA LYS A 190 0.02 -19.92 14.47
C LYS A 190 1.44 -19.66 13.99
N CYS A 191 2.16 -20.73 13.68
CA CYS A 191 3.42 -20.67 12.95
C CYS A 191 3.12 -20.71 11.46
N ASN A 192 3.05 -19.53 10.85
CA ASN A 192 2.75 -19.38 9.44
C ASN A 192 4.04 -19.48 8.61
N VAL A 193 4.04 -20.32 7.58
CA VAL A 193 5.18 -20.50 6.69
C VAL A 193 4.69 -20.83 5.29
N GLN A 194 5.31 -20.21 4.29
CA GLN A 194 5.10 -20.60 2.90
C GLN A 194 6.12 -21.68 2.52
N SER A 195 5.64 -22.83 2.05
CA SER A 195 6.51 -23.94 1.69
C SER A 195 5.90 -24.84 0.62
N HIS A 196 6.77 -25.49 -0.15
CA HIS A 196 6.42 -26.60 -1.02
C HIS A 196 7.48 -27.71 -0.86
N PRO A 197 7.10 -28.94 -0.45
CA PRO A 197 5.79 -29.35 0.02
C PRO A 197 5.36 -28.62 1.33
N PRO A 198 4.10 -28.74 1.79
CA PRO A 198 3.65 -28.14 3.03
C PRO A 198 4.49 -28.57 4.24
N ALA A 199 4.72 -27.65 5.18
CA ALA A 199 5.44 -27.95 6.41
C ALA A 199 4.63 -28.89 7.32
N THR A 200 5.30 -29.94 7.81
CA THR A 200 4.70 -31.02 8.60
C THR A 200 5.28 -31.10 10.01
N GLN A 201 6.44 -30.47 10.25
CA GLN A 201 7.12 -30.47 11.54
C GLN A 201 7.20 -29.03 12.07
N TYR A 202 6.84 -28.84 13.34
CA TYR A 202 6.81 -27.54 13.98
C TYR A 202 7.32 -27.63 15.42
N ARG A 203 8.05 -26.61 15.86
CA ARG A 203 8.54 -26.47 17.23
C ARG A 203 8.37 -25.03 17.71
N TRP A 204 7.84 -24.87 18.91
CA TRP A 204 7.75 -23.57 19.57
C TRP A 204 8.89 -23.40 20.56
N LEU A 205 9.50 -22.23 20.57
CA LEU A 205 10.54 -21.85 21.50
C LEU A 205 10.02 -20.74 22.42
N LYS A 206 10.17 -20.92 23.73
CA LYS A 206 9.94 -19.92 24.76
C LYS A 206 11.29 -19.46 25.30
N ASN A 207 11.63 -18.19 25.13
CA ASN A 207 12.95 -17.64 25.46
C ASN A 207 14.11 -18.47 24.87
N GLY A 208 13.95 -18.91 23.61
CA GLY A 208 14.91 -19.77 22.91
C GLY A 208 14.88 -21.25 23.31
N SER A 209 14.16 -21.65 24.37
CA SER A 209 14.07 -23.04 24.79
C SER A 209 12.82 -23.73 24.22
N PRO A 210 12.90 -25.00 23.75
CA PRO A 210 11.73 -25.73 23.28
C PRO A 210 10.60 -25.76 24.33
N SER A 211 9.39 -25.41 23.92
CA SER A 211 8.22 -25.30 24.81
C SER A 211 6.97 -26.00 24.27
N GLY A 212 6.96 -26.43 23.00
CA GLY A 212 5.80 -27.10 22.41
C GLY A 212 6.04 -27.56 20.97
N THR A 213 5.11 -28.35 20.46
CA THR A 213 5.10 -28.90 19.10
C THR A 213 3.77 -28.62 18.41
N GLY A 214 3.76 -28.66 17.09
CA GLY A 214 2.56 -28.40 16.28
C GLY A 214 2.50 -26.97 15.74
N ALA A 215 1.64 -26.75 14.75
CA ALA A 215 1.56 -25.48 14.02
C ALA A 215 0.96 -24.33 14.85
N GLU A 216 0.38 -24.62 16.02
CA GLU A 216 -0.29 -23.65 16.88
C GLU A 216 0.22 -23.72 18.31
N ILE A 217 0.16 -22.60 19.02
CA ILE A 217 0.40 -22.52 20.47
C ILE A 217 -0.66 -21.64 21.12
N THR A 218 -1.06 -22.01 22.32
CA THR A 218 -1.99 -21.21 23.13
C THR A 218 -1.20 -20.44 24.17
N ILE A 219 -1.33 -19.11 24.16
CA ILE A 219 -0.69 -18.20 25.11
C ILE A 219 -1.70 -17.68 26.13
N GLY A 220 -1.28 -17.64 27.39
CA GLY A 220 -2.05 -17.11 28.52
C GLY A 220 -1.25 -16.09 29.34
N THR A 221 -1.81 -15.67 30.48
CA THR A 221 -1.16 -14.66 31.34
C THR A 221 0.20 -15.13 31.88
N GLU A 222 0.43 -16.44 31.97
CA GLU A 222 1.71 -17.05 32.34
C GLU A 222 2.85 -16.83 31.31
N MET A 223 2.51 -16.37 30.11
CA MET A 223 3.46 -16.06 29.05
C MET A 223 3.81 -14.58 28.97
N ILE A 224 3.18 -13.72 29.78
CA ILE A 224 3.50 -12.29 29.82
C ILE A 224 4.96 -12.09 30.23
N GLY A 225 5.66 -11.21 29.50
CA GLY A 225 7.09 -10.93 29.66
C GLY A 225 8.00 -12.00 29.06
N GLN A 226 7.45 -12.99 28.36
CA GLN A 226 8.20 -14.04 27.69
C GLN A 226 8.29 -13.75 26.19
N SER A 227 9.37 -14.21 25.56
CA SER A 227 9.51 -14.21 24.11
C SER A 227 9.14 -15.57 23.53
N ILE A 228 8.46 -15.56 22.39
CA ILE A 228 8.14 -16.76 21.62
C ILE A 228 8.72 -16.71 20.22
N GLN A 229 9.12 -17.87 19.72
CA GLN A 229 9.49 -18.10 18.33
C GLN A 229 8.89 -19.43 17.88
N CYS A 230 8.73 -19.60 16.57
CA CYS A 230 8.36 -20.88 15.99
C CYS A 230 9.38 -21.32 14.95
N GLN A 231 9.54 -22.63 14.82
CA GLN A 231 10.32 -23.29 13.80
C GLN A 231 9.41 -24.17 12.98
N ALA A 232 9.67 -24.26 11.67
CA ALA A 232 8.91 -25.10 10.76
C ALA A 232 9.84 -25.85 9.81
N ASN A 233 9.43 -27.05 9.41
CA ASN A 233 10.16 -27.88 8.45
C ASN A 233 9.20 -28.72 7.60
N ASN A 234 9.56 -28.90 6.34
CA ASN A 234 8.85 -29.70 5.34
C ASN A 234 9.71 -30.86 4.82
N GLY A 235 10.78 -31.21 5.56
CA GLY A 235 11.73 -32.25 5.19
C GLY A 235 12.96 -31.75 4.43
N LEU A 236 13.07 -30.43 4.18
CA LEU A 236 14.22 -29.84 3.49
C LEU A 236 15.41 -29.52 4.42
N TYR A 237 15.15 -29.33 5.71
CA TYR A 237 16.19 -29.04 6.71
C TYR A 237 16.38 -30.22 7.65
N GLN A 238 17.59 -30.36 8.19
CA GLN A 238 17.83 -31.25 9.33
C GLN A 238 17.15 -30.68 10.59
N GLU A 239 16.86 -31.54 11.57
CA GLU A 239 16.15 -31.14 12.79
C GLU A 239 16.89 -30.06 13.60
N SER A 240 18.22 -30.02 13.52
CA SER A 240 19.05 -28.98 14.15
C SER A 240 19.09 -27.65 13.38
N GLU A 241 18.64 -27.64 12.13
CA GLU A 241 18.76 -26.50 11.20
C GLU A 241 17.39 -25.94 10.80
N MET A 242 16.33 -26.27 11.54
CA MET A 242 14.98 -25.77 11.25
C MET A 242 14.96 -24.23 11.28
N PRO A 243 14.51 -23.57 10.20
CA PRO A 243 14.38 -22.11 10.16
C PRO A 243 13.52 -21.60 11.32
N THR A 244 13.95 -20.52 11.96
CA THR A 244 13.35 -20.00 13.20
C THR A 244 12.80 -18.60 13.00
N SER A 245 11.55 -18.35 13.38
CA SER A 245 10.93 -17.03 13.26
C SER A 245 11.68 -15.97 14.06
N GLN A 246 11.40 -14.71 13.74
CA GLN A 246 11.75 -13.60 14.64
C GLN A 246 11.07 -13.79 16.02
N ALA A 247 11.72 -13.30 17.06
CA ALA A 247 11.21 -13.35 18.43
C ALA A 247 10.08 -12.32 18.63
N VAL A 248 8.99 -12.77 19.22
CA VAL A 248 7.82 -11.95 19.54
C VAL A 248 7.65 -11.91 21.05
N GLN A 249 7.57 -10.72 21.63
CA GLN A 249 7.32 -10.53 23.05
C GLN A 249 5.82 -10.62 23.35
N ILE A 250 5.47 -11.21 24.49
CA ILE A 250 4.09 -11.27 24.97
C ILE A 250 3.88 -10.23 26.07
N ASP A 251 2.99 -9.29 25.80
CA ASP A 251 2.68 -8.18 26.68
C ASP A 251 1.28 -8.28 27.29
N PRO A 252 1.02 -7.63 28.43
CA PRO A 252 -0.32 -7.54 28.98
C PRO A 252 -1.21 -6.64 28.10
N TYR A 253 -2.43 -7.07 27.82
CA TYR A 253 -3.47 -6.29 27.16
C TYR A 253 -4.43 -5.72 28.20
N SER A 254 -4.75 -4.43 28.06
CA SER A 254 -5.88 -3.79 28.73
C SER A 254 -6.60 -2.96 27.68
N SER A 255 -7.88 -3.24 27.44
CA SER A 255 -8.64 -2.59 26.37
C SER A 255 -8.63 -1.07 26.52
N ALA A 256 -8.43 -0.38 25.40
CA ALA A 256 -8.59 1.06 25.34
C ALA A 256 -10.03 1.43 25.65
N LYS A 257 -10.24 2.37 26.57
CA LYS A 257 -11.56 2.87 26.94
C LYS A 257 -11.55 4.36 27.24
N LEU A 258 -12.68 4.99 26.95
CA LEU A 258 -12.99 6.35 27.37
C LEU A 258 -13.25 6.39 28.88
N ILE A 259 -12.54 7.28 29.58
CA ILE A 259 -12.71 7.52 31.02
C ILE A 259 -13.55 8.78 31.24
N GLN A 260 -13.21 9.86 30.55
CA GLN A 260 -13.86 11.15 30.70
C GLN A 260 -13.75 11.94 29.39
N ASP A 261 -14.72 12.83 29.16
CA ASP A 261 -14.69 13.84 28.12
C ASP A 261 -15.11 15.20 28.69
N ASN A 262 -14.95 16.25 27.87
CA ASN A 262 -15.37 17.61 28.22
C ASN A 262 -16.69 18.04 27.55
N PHE A 263 -17.47 17.13 26.97
CA PHE A 263 -18.60 17.48 26.09
C PHE A 263 -19.72 18.22 26.83
N GLN A 264 -20.09 17.77 28.04
CA GLN A 264 -21.10 18.45 28.86
C GLN A 264 -20.66 19.86 29.28
N GLN A 265 -19.36 20.03 29.60
CA GLN A 265 -18.79 21.33 29.93
C GLN A 265 -18.80 22.26 28.71
N LEU A 266 -18.48 21.75 27.52
CA LEU A 266 -18.53 22.54 26.29
C LEU A 266 -19.94 23.03 25.98
N GLN A 267 -20.96 22.19 26.13
CA GLN A 267 -22.35 22.58 25.87
C GLN A 267 -22.88 23.68 26.81
N SER A 268 -22.27 23.83 27.99
CA SER A 268 -22.65 24.83 28.99
C SER A 268 -21.78 26.08 28.98
N THR A 269 -20.81 26.18 28.08
CA THR A 269 -19.85 27.30 28.01
C THR A 269 -19.80 27.92 26.61
N ALA A 270 -19.40 29.20 26.53
CA ALA A 270 -19.17 29.85 25.24
C ALA A 270 -18.11 29.07 24.43
N PRO A 271 -18.26 28.95 23.10
CA PRO A 271 -19.19 29.67 22.22
C PRO A 271 -20.56 28.98 22.00
N PHE A 272 -20.89 27.93 22.75
CA PHE A 272 -22.20 27.30 22.63
C PHE A 272 -23.30 28.18 23.21
N MET A 273 -24.43 28.20 22.50
CA MET A 273 -25.69 28.82 22.88
C MET A 273 -26.71 27.74 23.24
N ALA A 274 -27.89 28.19 23.72
CA ALA A 274 -29.01 27.30 24.00
C ALA A 274 -29.32 26.34 22.84
N ASN A 275 -29.72 25.11 23.19
CA ASN A 275 -30.01 24.03 22.25
C ASN A 275 -28.81 23.58 21.41
N ASN A 276 -27.61 23.62 21.98
CA ASN A 276 -26.36 23.17 21.34
C ASN A 276 -26.02 23.92 20.05
N ARG A 277 -26.43 25.19 19.97
CA ARG A 277 -26.18 26.03 18.79
C ARG A 277 -24.81 26.67 18.86
N ILE A 278 -24.12 26.75 17.74
CA ILE A 278 -22.83 27.41 17.62
C ILE A 278 -22.78 28.21 16.32
N GLU A 279 -22.25 29.43 16.37
CA GLU A 279 -22.07 30.22 15.16
C GLU A 279 -20.93 29.69 14.29
N MET A 280 -21.01 29.88 12.98
CA MET A 280 -19.90 29.63 12.07
C MET A 280 -18.64 30.41 12.44
N ASN A 281 -17.50 29.87 12.07
CA ASN A 281 -16.15 30.36 12.32
C ASN A 281 -15.70 30.36 13.79
N GLN A 282 -16.53 29.84 14.69
CA GLN A 282 -16.13 29.59 16.08
C GLN A 282 -15.18 28.39 16.16
N GLN A 283 -14.34 28.38 17.21
CA GLN A 283 -13.39 27.30 17.49
C GLN A 283 -13.67 26.72 18.86
N ILE A 284 -13.69 25.39 18.95
CA ILE A 284 -13.91 24.64 20.19
C ILE A 284 -12.79 23.61 20.39
N ASN A 285 -12.46 23.33 21.65
CA ASN A 285 -11.44 22.36 22.01
C ASN A 285 -12.09 21.13 22.64
N LEU A 286 -12.18 20.05 21.86
CA LEU A 286 -12.65 18.75 22.33
C LEU A 286 -11.53 18.05 23.11
N GLY A 287 -11.89 17.39 24.20
CA GLY A 287 -10.96 16.64 25.05
C GLY A 287 -11.55 15.29 25.45
N CYS A 288 -10.78 14.22 25.26
CA CYS A 288 -11.12 12.88 25.71
C CYS A 288 -9.96 12.25 26.48
N GLN A 289 -10.20 11.91 27.75
CA GLN A 289 -9.28 11.15 28.58
C GLN A 289 -9.54 9.66 28.39
N VAL A 290 -8.51 8.93 27.99
CA VAL A 290 -8.58 7.50 27.68
C VAL A 290 -7.49 6.75 28.42
N GLU A 291 -7.70 5.45 28.64
CA GLU A 291 -6.69 4.56 29.21
C GLU A 291 -6.66 3.22 28.50
N GLY A 292 -5.49 2.56 28.48
CA GLY A 292 -5.32 1.22 27.91
C GLY A 292 -3.86 0.78 27.84
N ASN A 293 -3.64 -0.47 27.43
CA ASN A 293 -2.34 -1.02 27.10
C ASN A 293 -2.50 -2.04 25.95
N PRO A 294 -1.89 -1.85 24.76
CA PRO A 294 -0.89 -0.86 24.41
C PRO A 294 -1.40 0.59 24.47
N ARG A 295 -0.47 1.55 24.34
CA ARG A 295 -0.79 2.99 24.31
C ARG A 295 -2.01 3.24 23.40
N PRO A 296 -3.12 3.77 23.93
CA PRO A 296 -4.31 4.01 23.13
C PRO A 296 -4.07 5.03 22.02
N ILE A 297 -4.84 4.89 20.93
CA ILE A 297 -5.07 5.92 19.92
C ILE A 297 -6.53 6.34 19.97
N VAL A 298 -6.84 7.53 19.46
CA VAL A 298 -8.19 8.09 19.50
C VAL A 298 -8.63 8.49 18.11
N TYR A 299 -9.84 8.08 17.74
CA TYR A 299 -10.54 8.53 16.55
C TYR A 299 -11.71 9.44 16.94
N TRP A 300 -11.78 10.62 16.31
CA TRP A 300 -12.88 11.55 16.50
C TRP A 300 -13.92 11.29 15.42
N ARG A 301 -15.16 11.04 15.82
CA ARG A 301 -16.23 10.62 14.92
C ARG A 301 -17.34 11.64 14.91
N LEU A 302 -17.93 11.85 13.74
CA LEU A 302 -19.07 12.71 13.49
C LEU A 302 -20.17 11.90 12.82
N ARG A 303 -21.31 11.77 13.49
CA ARG A 303 -22.55 11.36 12.87
C ARG A 303 -23.27 12.59 12.36
N ARG A 304 -23.30 12.73 11.03
CA ARG A 304 -24.06 13.77 10.34
C ARG A 304 -25.56 13.55 10.59
N PRO A 305 -26.42 14.58 10.48
CA PRO A 305 -27.83 14.39 10.80
C PRO A 305 -28.60 13.58 9.72
N ASN A 306 -27.98 13.25 8.58
CA ASN A 306 -28.46 12.23 7.63
C ASN A 306 -28.19 10.77 8.10
N GLY A 307 -27.50 10.59 9.24
CA GLY A 307 -27.15 9.28 9.82
C GLY A 307 -25.75 8.76 9.44
N GLU A 308 -25.09 9.38 8.46
CA GLU A 308 -23.75 8.98 8.00
C GLU A 308 -22.69 9.23 9.08
N VAL A 309 -21.79 8.28 9.28
CA VAL A 309 -20.69 8.39 10.26
C VAL A 309 -19.36 8.55 9.55
N VAL A 310 -18.73 9.70 9.76
CA VAL A 310 -17.44 10.07 9.17
C VAL A 310 -16.42 10.40 10.25
N ASP A 311 -15.16 10.53 9.86
CA ASP A 311 -14.14 11.12 10.71
C ASP A 311 -14.41 12.61 10.90
N ALA A 312 -14.29 13.09 12.13
CA ALA A 312 -14.35 14.52 12.43
C ALA A 312 -13.07 15.20 11.92
N ALA A 313 -13.14 16.51 11.65
CA ALA A 313 -12.00 17.31 11.21
C ALA A 313 -11.00 17.58 12.37
N CYS A 314 -10.39 16.51 12.87
CA CYS A 314 -9.51 16.48 14.02
C CYS A 314 -8.27 15.60 13.73
N PRO A 315 -7.09 15.95 14.28
CA PRO A 315 -5.97 15.02 14.34
C PRO A 315 -6.35 13.77 15.13
N GLN A 316 -6.03 12.59 14.60
CA GLN A 316 -6.47 11.32 15.16
C GLN A 316 -5.53 10.17 14.80
N GLY A 317 -5.75 8.99 15.40
CA GLY A 317 -4.90 7.83 15.19
C GLY A 317 -3.47 8.08 15.70
N LEU A 318 -2.46 7.62 14.97
CA LEU A 318 -1.06 7.83 15.36
C LEU A 318 -0.62 9.31 15.29
N GLU A 319 -1.32 10.13 14.51
CA GLU A 319 -1.05 11.57 14.32
C GLU A 319 -1.88 12.46 15.28
N GLY A 320 -2.61 11.85 16.22
CA GLY A 320 -3.40 12.57 17.21
C GLY A 320 -2.55 13.43 18.15
N GLN A 321 -3.17 14.49 18.69
CA GLN A 321 -2.55 15.31 19.74
C GLN A 321 -2.85 14.70 21.10
N TYR A 322 -1.80 14.29 21.81
CA TYR A 322 -1.92 13.55 23.07
C TYR A 322 -1.10 14.19 24.19
N GLN A 323 -1.69 14.27 25.37
CA GLN A 323 -1.00 14.63 26.61
C GLN A 323 -1.08 13.47 27.58
N GLU A 324 0.07 12.89 27.95
CA GLU A 324 0.11 11.80 28.92
C GLU A 324 -0.14 12.32 30.34
N ILE A 325 -0.95 11.60 31.09
CA ILE A 325 -1.29 11.93 32.47
C ILE A 325 -0.40 11.08 33.38
N ALA A 326 0.39 11.73 34.22
CA ALA A 326 1.25 11.03 35.17
C ALA A 326 0.41 10.17 36.13
N PRO A 327 0.90 8.98 36.52
CA PRO A 327 0.17 8.14 37.43
C PRO A 327 0.03 8.80 38.81
N GLU A 328 -1.20 9.08 39.22
CA GLU A 328 -1.53 9.55 40.57
C GLU A 328 -1.36 8.40 41.59
N GLY A 329 -0.23 8.44 42.32
CA GLY A 329 0.06 7.60 43.48
C GLY A 329 0.48 6.14 43.19
N ASN A 330 0.93 5.44 44.23
CA ASN A 330 1.40 4.04 44.22
C ASN A 330 0.33 2.97 43.87
N ARG A 331 -0.84 3.36 43.35
CA ARG A 331 -1.98 2.45 43.06
C ARG A 331 -2.25 2.24 41.58
N GLN A 332 -1.53 2.91 40.68
CA GLN A 332 -1.73 2.69 39.26
C GLN A 332 -0.90 1.50 38.74
N PRO A 333 -1.51 0.57 38.00
CA PRO A 333 -0.78 -0.52 37.37
C PRO A 333 0.23 0.04 36.36
N ALA A 334 1.52 -0.25 36.56
CA ALA A 334 2.66 0.35 35.84
C ALA A 334 2.66 0.22 34.30
N ASN A 335 1.69 -0.47 33.70
CA ASN A 335 1.60 -0.76 32.27
C ASN A 335 0.38 -0.11 31.60
N ILE A 336 -0.55 0.51 32.34
CA ILE A 336 -1.69 1.21 31.72
C ILE A 336 -1.27 2.63 31.42
N VAL A 337 -1.39 3.04 30.16
CA VAL A 337 -1.13 4.41 29.75
C VAL A 337 -2.43 5.19 29.83
N ARG A 338 -2.39 6.34 30.52
CA ARG A 338 -3.48 7.32 30.57
C ARG A 338 -3.08 8.55 29.77
N LEU A 339 -3.96 8.99 28.90
CA LEU A 339 -3.70 10.14 28.05
C LEU A 339 -4.97 10.94 27.76
N THR A 340 -4.79 12.23 27.53
CA THR A 340 -5.81 13.14 27.03
C THR A 340 -5.58 13.37 25.55
N ALA A 341 -6.54 12.99 24.72
CA ALA A 341 -6.60 13.36 23.32
C ALA A 341 -7.27 14.73 23.18
N LEU A 342 -6.67 15.61 22.40
CA LEU A 342 -7.14 16.97 22.18
C LEU A 342 -7.48 17.19 20.70
N CYS A 343 -8.60 17.85 20.43
CA CYS A 343 -8.94 18.34 19.09
C CYS A 343 -9.38 19.79 19.14
N SER A 344 -8.67 20.64 18.41
CA SER A 344 -9.07 22.02 18.16
C SER A 344 -9.92 22.09 16.88
N LEU A 345 -11.24 22.02 17.01
CA LEU A 345 -12.19 21.99 15.92
C LEU A 345 -12.66 23.42 15.56
N ARG A 346 -12.47 23.82 14.30
CA ARG A 346 -13.00 25.09 13.76
C ARG A 346 -14.26 24.84 12.94
N ILE A 347 -15.39 25.42 13.36
CA ILE A 347 -16.70 25.24 12.74
C ILE A 347 -16.78 26.08 11.46
N ALA A 348 -16.37 25.53 10.32
CA ALA A 348 -16.26 26.32 9.08
C ALA A 348 -17.59 26.54 8.35
N ASN A 349 -18.50 25.55 8.38
CA ASN A 349 -19.76 25.56 7.64
C ASN A 349 -20.79 24.61 8.29
N TYR A 350 -21.97 24.47 7.67
CA TYR A 350 -23.05 23.64 8.20
C TYR A 350 -22.76 22.13 8.25
N SER A 351 -21.79 21.63 7.48
CA SER A 351 -21.41 20.20 7.49
C SER A 351 -20.82 19.73 8.82
N TYR A 352 -20.41 20.67 9.67
CA TYR A 352 -19.95 20.42 11.04
C TYR A 352 -21.11 20.20 12.03
N SER A 353 -22.37 20.29 11.59
CA SER A 353 -23.52 19.93 12.42
C SER A 353 -23.62 18.42 12.56
N GLY A 354 -24.00 17.93 13.74
CA GLY A 354 -24.17 16.51 13.99
C GLY A 354 -23.83 16.12 15.42
N GLN A 355 -23.63 14.82 15.63
CA GLN A 355 -23.27 14.24 16.91
C GLN A 355 -21.82 13.77 16.88
N TYR A 356 -20.99 14.30 17.78
CA TYR A 356 -19.57 13.98 17.89
C TYR A 356 -19.30 13.06 19.08
N TRP A 357 -18.33 12.16 18.92
CA TRP A 357 -17.76 11.39 20.02
C TRP A 357 -16.31 11.02 19.69
N CYS A 358 -15.60 10.50 20.69
CA CYS A 358 -14.28 9.94 20.54
C CYS A 358 -14.32 8.43 20.80
N ALA A 359 -13.60 7.67 19.99
CA ALA A 359 -13.41 6.23 20.15
C ALA A 359 -11.96 5.98 20.55
N ALA A 360 -11.74 5.38 21.73
CA ALA A 360 -10.42 4.99 22.20
C ALA A 360 -10.10 3.59 21.67
N CYS A 361 -8.98 3.41 20.98
CA CYS A 361 -8.67 2.16 20.30
C CYS A 361 -7.29 1.60 20.66
N SER A 362 -7.18 0.27 20.60
CA SER A 362 -5.95 -0.50 20.84
C SER A 362 -5.52 -1.24 19.58
N GLN A 363 -4.27 -1.05 19.18
CA GLN A 363 -3.64 -1.83 18.12
C GLN A 363 -3.02 -3.09 18.72
N VAL A 364 -3.69 -4.25 18.60
CA VAL A 364 -3.26 -5.52 19.25
C VAL A 364 -2.66 -6.55 18.29
N SER A 365 -2.81 -6.33 16.99
CA SER A 365 -2.16 -7.03 15.87
C SER A 365 -2.09 -6.06 14.67
N GLN A 366 -1.61 -6.48 13.50
CA GLN A 366 -1.66 -5.64 12.29
C GLN A 366 -3.07 -5.52 11.65
N GLY A 367 -4.13 -6.05 12.29
CA GLY A 367 -5.52 -5.89 11.83
C GLY A 367 -6.17 -4.55 12.23
N GLU A 368 -7.48 -4.45 12.08
CA GLU A 368 -8.27 -3.29 12.54
C GLU A 368 -8.15 -3.11 14.07
N PRO A 369 -8.05 -1.85 14.56
CA PRO A 369 -7.90 -1.59 15.98
C PRO A 369 -9.20 -1.85 16.75
N GLU A 370 -9.08 -2.36 17.97
CA GLU A 370 -10.21 -2.61 18.86
C GLU A 370 -10.60 -1.33 19.59
N CYS A 371 -11.83 -0.83 19.41
CA CYS A 371 -12.27 0.47 19.92
C CYS A 371 -13.38 0.40 20.98
N SER A 372 -13.32 1.29 21.98
CA SER A 372 -14.38 1.54 22.96
C SER A 372 -14.53 3.04 23.28
N PRO A 373 -15.70 3.68 23.00
CA PRO A 373 -16.82 3.13 22.23
C PRO A 373 -16.43 2.81 20.78
N SER A 374 -17.34 2.18 20.03
CA SER A 374 -17.09 1.85 18.62
C SER A 374 -16.92 3.10 17.74
N ARG A 375 -16.38 2.93 16.54
CA ARG A 375 -16.21 4.04 15.58
C ARG A 375 -17.52 4.42 14.89
N GLU A 376 -18.54 3.56 14.97
CA GLU A 376 -19.82 3.68 14.28
C GLU A 376 -20.94 4.16 15.22
N THR A 377 -20.82 3.84 16.51
CA THR A 377 -21.81 4.18 17.53
C THR A 377 -21.19 4.93 18.70
N PRO A 378 -21.82 6.04 19.14
CA PRO A 378 -21.36 6.77 20.31
C PRO A 378 -21.52 5.91 21.57
N GLY A 379 -20.67 6.17 22.56
CA GLY A 379 -20.77 5.57 23.89
C GLY A 379 -21.82 6.26 24.76
N SER A 380 -21.54 6.34 26.06
CA SER A 380 -22.40 7.02 27.04
C SER A 380 -22.39 8.55 26.92
N SER A 381 -21.41 9.13 26.23
CA SER A 381 -21.25 10.57 26.07
C SER A 381 -21.05 10.96 24.61
N SER A 382 -21.65 12.08 24.23
CA SER A 382 -21.55 12.65 22.88
C SER A 382 -21.85 14.14 22.91
N LEU A 383 -21.23 14.89 22.01
CA LEU A 383 -21.47 16.31 21.80
C LEU A 383 -22.37 16.52 20.58
N THR A 384 -23.60 16.99 20.79
CA THR A 384 -24.43 17.46 19.67
C THR A 384 -24.05 18.89 19.31
N VAL A 385 -23.95 19.19 18.01
CA VAL A 385 -23.62 20.52 17.48
C VAL A 385 -24.64 20.90 16.41
N GLN A 386 -25.28 22.06 16.57
CA GLN A 386 -26.12 22.68 15.55
C GLN A 386 -25.45 23.98 15.08
N VAL A 387 -24.94 23.98 13.85
CA VAL A 387 -24.29 25.18 13.30
C VAL A 387 -25.34 26.18 12.84
N ILE A 388 -25.17 27.45 13.21
CA ILE A 388 -25.98 28.58 12.75
C ILE A 388 -25.07 29.61 12.06
N GLY A 389 -25.60 30.37 11.11
CA GLY A 389 -24.81 31.39 10.42
C GLY A 389 -25.47 31.96 9.18
N ALA A 390 -24.70 32.67 8.36
CA ALA A 390 -25.18 33.16 7.07
C ALA A 390 -25.45 32.00 6.10
N PRO A 391 -26.29 32.17 5.06
CA PRO A 391 -26.50 31.13 4.06
C PRO A 391 -25.20 30.77 3.35
N SER A 392 -25.02 29.50 2.98
CA SER A 392 -23.83 29.02 2.27
C SER A 392 -24.20 28.15 1.07
N ASN A 393 -23.22 27.94 0.19
CA ASN A 393 -23.34 26.94 -0.85
C ASN A 393 -23.52 25.55 -0.22
N SER A 394 -24.32 24.70 -0.85
CA SER A 394 -24.30 23.26 -0.58
C SER A 394 -23.08 22.63 -1.26
N ASP A 395 -22.66 21.45 -0.81
CA ASP A 395 -21.65 20.64 -1.50
C ASP A 395 -22.19 20.09 -2.85
N SER A 396 -23.51 20.05 -3.01
CA SER A 396 -24.17 19.71 -4.28
C SER A 396 -24.15 20.89 -5.25
N SER A 397 -23.56 20.70 -6.43
CA SER A 397 -23.58 21.69 -7.51
C SER A 397 -25.01 21.91 -8.05
N PRO A 398 -25.32 23.08 -8.64
CA PRO A 398 -26.57 23.28 -9.36
C PRO A 398 -26.77 22.22 -10.45
N THR A 399 -28.02 21.82 -10.70
CA THR A 399 -28.37 20.83 -11.71
C THR A 399 -29.45 21.36 -12.63
N ILE A 400 -29.60 20.73 -13.81
CA ILE A 400 -30.63 21.07 -14.78
C ILE A 400 -31.36 19.79 -15.23
N GLU A 401 -32.68 19.84 -15.26
CA GLU A 401 -33.54 18.82 -15.83
C GLU A 401 -34.21 19.36 -17.08
N GLN A 402 -33.93 18.78 -18.25
CA GLN A 402 -34.57 19.17 -19.51
C GLN A 402 -35.79 18.28 -19.79
N ARG A 403 -36.89 18.91 -20.24
CA ARG A 403 -38.11 18.23 -20.70
C ARG A 403 -38.57 18.87 -22.00
N GLY A 404 -38.13 18.30 -23.13
CA GLY A 404 -38.38 18.89 -24.45
C GLY A 404 -37.64 20.23 -24.57
N ASN A 405 -38.39 21.30 -24.82
CA ASN A 405 -37.83 22.66 -24.90
C ASN A 405 -37.84 23.39 -23.54
N ASP A 406 -38.38 22.78 -22.48
CA ASP A 406 -38.40 23.38 -21.16
C ASP A 406 -37.25 22.84 -20.30
N ALA A 407 -36.79 23.63 -19.34
CA ALA A 407 -35.80 23.18 -18.36
C ALA A 407 -36.14 23.62 -16.94
N ILE A 408 -35.72 22.85 -15.95
CA ILE A 408 -35.80 23.20 -14.54
C ILE A 408 -34.40 23.18 -13.96
N ILE A 409 -33.93 24.33 -13.49
CA ILE A 409 -32.68 24.48 -12.77
C ILE A 409 -32.95 24.30 -11.29
N THR A 410 -32.18 23.44 -10.64
CA THR A 410 -32.24 23.24 -9.19
C THR A 410 -30.93 23.71 -8.55
N VAL A 411 -31.04 24.66 -7.63
CA VAL A 411 -29.88 25.21 -6.88
C VAL A 411 -29.96 24.75 -5.43
N HIS A 412 -28.89 24.13 -4.94
CA HIS A 412 -28.80 23.64 -3.56
C HIS A 412 -28.06 24.65 -2.67
N TYR A 413 -28.61 24.93 -1.50
CA TYR A 413 -27.99 25.82 -0.51
C TYR A 413 -28.27 25.35 0.92
N CYS A 414 -27.48 25.80 1.88
CA CYS A 414 -27.66 25.47 3.29
C CYS A 414 -27.77 26.74 4.13
N ALA A 415 -28.66 26.73 5.12
CA ALA A 415 -28.88 27.89 5.98
C ALA A 415 -29.59 27.51 7.28
N GLU A 416 -29.11 28.03 8.41
CA GLU A 416 -29.79 27.96 9.70
C GLU A 416 -29.60 29.30 10.42
N PRO A 417 -30.68 30.08 10.67
CA PRO A 417 -32.08 29.77 10.35
C PRO A 417 -32.38 29.84 8.85
N MET A 418 -33.43 29.11 8.47
CA MET A 418 -33.96 29.08 7.11
C MET A 418 -34.38 30.48 6.64
N PRO A 419 -33.89 30.95 5.47
CA PRO A 419 -34.40 32.13 4.78
C PRO A 419 -35.91 32.01 4.52
N ARG A 420 -36.67 33.05 4.85
CA ARG A 420 -38.13 33.10 4.71
C ARG A 420 -38.55 33.75 3.39
N PRO A 421 -39.19 33.00 2.47
CA PRO A 421 -39.79 33.58 1.27
C PRO A 421 -40.88 34.62 1.61
N PRO A 422 -41.19 35.57 0.70
CA PRO A 422 -40.66 35.70 -0.67
C PRO A 422 -39.42 36.60 -0.79
N ARG A 423 -39.01 37.30 0.29
CA ARG A 423 -37.98 38.35 0.22
C ARG A 423 -36.56 37.85 0.46
N GLU A 424 -36.41 36.79 1.25
CA GLU A 424 -35.09 36.29 1.68
C GLU A 424 -34.53 35.21 0.74
N VAL A 425 -35.32 34.75 -0.23
CA VAL A 425 -34.91 33.85 -1.31
C VAL A 425 -35.43 34.40 -2.62
N VAL A 426 -34.51 34.79 -3.50
CA VAL A 426 -34.82 35.49 -4.75
C VAL A 426 -33.90 34.98 -5.85
N PHE A 427 -34.45 34.66 -7.03
CA PHE A 427 -33.62 34.48 -8.22
C PHE A 427 -33.43 35.84 -8.89
N SER A 428 -32.20 36.18 -9.27
CA SER A 428 -31.90 37.37 -10.07
C SER A 428 -31.47 36.93 -11.47
N VAL A 429 -32.20 37.35 -12.49
CA VAL A 429 -31.90 37.10 -13.91
C VAL A 429 -31.66 38.44 -14.58
N ASP A 430 -30.43 38.70 -15.02
CA ASP A 430 -30.02 39.99 -15.60
C ASP A 430 -30.45 41.19 -14.76
N GLN A 431 -30.25 41.10 -13.44
CA GLN A 431 -30.64 42.12 -12.45
C GLN A 431 -32.15 42.24 -12.16
N ASN A 432 -33.00 41.42 -12.80
CA ASN A 432 -34.41 41.33 -12.49
C ASN A 432 -34.65 40.28 -11.40
N ASP A 433 -35.16 40.73 -10.26
CA ASP A 433 -35.38 39.90 -9.08
C ASP A 433 -36.77 39.24 -9.12
N LEU A 434 -36.74 37.90 -9.19
CA LEU A 434 -37.88 36.99 -9.19
C LEU A 434 -38.12 36.43 -7.79
N GLN A 435 -39.29 36.72 -7.24
CA GLN A 435 -39.77 36.07 -6.02
C GLN A 435 -40.47 34.74 -6.33
N VAL A 436 -40.66 33.91 -5.30
CA VAL A 436 -41.38 32.63 -5.44
C VAL A 436 -42.75 32.84 -6.08
N GLY A 437 -43.04 32.11 -7.16
CA GLY A 437 -44.25 32.20 -7.96
C GLY A 437 -44.23 33.24 -9.08
N GLN A 438 -43.25 34.16 -9.09
CA GLN A 438 -43.11 35.19 -10.13
C GLN A 438 -42.39 34.66 -11.37
N ALA A 439 -42.68 35.30 -12.50
CA ALA A 439 -42.04 35.03 -13.78
C ALA A 439 -41.56 36.34 -14.43
N TRP A 440 -40.48 36.24 -15.20
CA TRP A 440 -39.91 37.30 -16.01
C TRP A 440 -39.37 36.67 -17.28
N GLU A 441 -39.82 37.15 -18.43
CA GLU A 441 -39.61 36.51 -19.73
C GLU A 441 -40.05 35.03 -19.69
N ASN A 442 -39.16 34.11 -20.06
CA ASN A 442 -39.36 32.66 -20.02
C ASN A 442 -38.91 32.03 -18.69
N PHE A 443 -38.42 32.81 -17.73
CA PHE A 443 -37.98 32.33 -16.41
C PHE A 443 -39.10 32.44 -15.38
N ARG A 444 -39.27 31.41 -14.55
CA ARG A 444 -40.24 31.39 -13.46
C ARG A 444 -39.65 30.75 -12.22
N PHE A 445 -39.67 31.46 -11.08
CA PHE A 445 -39.27 30.87 -9.81
C PHE A 445 -40.42 30.02 -9.26
N GLU A 446 -40.28 28.69 -9.27
CA GLU A 446 -41.35 27.79 -8.83
C GLU A 446 -41.50 27.77 -7.31
N SER A 447 -40.46 27.34 -6.59
CA SER A 447 -40.54 27.03 -5.16
C SER A 447 -39.19 26.81 -4.52
N THR A 448 -39.19 26.82 -3.18
CA THR A 448 -38.10 26.32 -2.33
C THR A 448 -38.55 25.07 -1.60
N VAL A 449 -37.79 23.98 -1.69
CA VAL A 449 -38.12 22.70 -1.06
C VAL A 449 -37.01 22.31 -0.09
N LEU A 450 -37.35 21.69 1.04
CA LEU A 450 -36.37 21.10 1.93
C LEU A 450 -35.65 19.94 1.23
N ASN A 451 -34.32 19.91 1.29
CA ASN A 451 -33.57 18.75 0.81
C ASN A 451 -33.56 17.69 1.91
N ASN A 452 -34.36 16.62 1.76
CA ASN A 452 -34.46 15.55 2.75
C ASN A 452 -33.18 14.72 2.93
N THR A 453 -32.17 14.89 2.07
CA THR A 453 -30.91 14.14 2.14
C THR A 453 -29.82 14.85 2.94
N VAL A 454 -29.88 16.18 3.05
CA VAL A 454 -28.87 16.99 3.77
C VAL A 454 -29.59 17.95 4.73
N PRO A 455 -29.41 17.76 6.06
CA PRO A 455 -30.03 18.59 7.08
C PRO A 455 -29.69 20.08 6.92
N ASN A 456 -30.68 20.95 7.14
CA ASN A 456 -30.56 22.41 7.01
C ASN A 456 -30.12 22.87 5.61
N CYS A 457 -30.34 22.03 4.59
CA CYS A 457 -30.14 22.36 3.20
C CYS A 457 -31.46 22.28 2.42
N TYR A 458 -31.55 23.11 1.40
CA TYR A 458 -32.76 23.41 0.66
C TYR A 458 -32.44 23.44 -0.83
N MET A 459 -33.49 23.31 -1.63
CA MET A 459 -33.45 23.39 -3.09
C MET A 459 -34.32 24.56 -3.56
N ALA A 460 -33.79 25.43 -4.39
CA ALA A 460 -34.57 26.45 -5.10
C ALA A 460 -34.70 26.06 -6.58
N ARG A 461 -35.92 26.09 -7.12
CA ARG A 461 -36.22 25.62 -8.49
C ARG A 461 -36.61 26.79 -9.40
N LEU A 462 -35.86 26.99 -10.48
CA LEU A 462 -36.12 27.98 -11.52
C LEU A 462 -36.51 27.25 -12.81
N GLN A 463 -37.74 27.46 -13.26
CA GLN A 463 -38.24 26.92 -14.52
C GLN A 463 -37.91 27.87 -15.67
N ILE A 464 -37.54 27.31 -16.83
CA ILE A 464 -37.34 28.01 -18.09
C ILE A 464 -38.26 27.37 -19.13
N SER A 465 -39.15 28.16 -19.75
CA SER A 465 -40.11 27.64 -20.74
C SER A 465 -40.48 28.68 -21.82
N PRO A 466 -40.10 28.47 -23.10
CA PRO A 466 -39.09 27.52 -23.60
C PRO A 466 -37.67 28.04 -23.36
N VAL A 467 -36.67 27.15 -23.33
CA VAL A 467 -35.23 27.48 -23.35
C VAL A 467 -34.84 27.98 -24.74
N ARG A 468 -34.15 29.12 -24.80
CA ARG A 468 -33.66 29.76 -26.01
C ARG A 468 -32.13 29.78 -26.03
N GLU A 469 -31.52 29.89 -27.21
CA GLU A 469 -30.05 29.98 -27.34
C GLU A 469 -29.47 31.22 -26.63
N GLU A 470 -30.21 32.33 -26.62
CA GLU A 470 -29.84 33.57 -25.92
C GLU A 470 -29.79 33.40 -24.39
N ASP A 471 -30.49 32.41 -23.83
CA ASP A 471 -30.55 32.18 -22.39
C ASP A 471 -29.20 31.70 -21.82
N GLN A 472 -28.37 31.07 -22.65
CA GLN A 472 -27.06 30.54 -22.25
C GLN A 472 -26.13 31.62 -21.66
N TYR A 473 -26.32 32.87 -22.09
CA TYR A 473 -25.49 34.01 -21.71
C TYR A 473 -26.08 34.87 -20.58
N ARG A 474 -27.26 34.50 -20.06
CA ARG A 474 -27.97 35.24 -19.01
C ARG A 474 -27.20 35.16 -17.69
N GLN A 475 -27.18 36.26 -16.95
CA GLN A 475 -26.57 36.33 -15.62
C GLN A 475 -27.59 35.90 -14.58
N ILE A 476 -27.54 34.62 -14.19
CA ILE A 476 -28.46 34.03 -13.22
C ILE A 476 -27.77 33.86 -11.88
N SER A 477 -28.41 34.30 -10.79
CA SER A 477 -27.94 34.05 -9.43
C SER A 477 -29.08 33.82 -8.45
N LEU A 478 -28.88 32.93 -7.48
CA LEU A 478 -29.76 32.79 -6.33
C LEU A 478 -29.25 33.70 -5.21
N LYS A 479 -30.06 34.69 -4.81
CA LYS A 479 -29.80 35.58 -3.68
C LYS A 479 -30.52 35.04 -2.44
N LEU A 480 -29.75 34.88 -1.37
CA LEU A 480 -30.18 34.34 -0.10
C LEU A 480 -29.86 35.32 1.02
N GLN A 481 -30.76 35.47 1.98
CA GLN A 481 -30.57 36.30 3.15
C GLN A 481 -31.10 35.61 4.39
N ASN A 482 -30.44 35.77 5.52
CA ASN A 482 -31.03 35.53 6.83
C ASN A 482 -30.50 36.58 7.82
N GLN A 483 -30.81 36.42 9.11
CA GLN A 483 -30.39 37.35 10.15
C GLN A 483 -28.86 37.46 10.35
N PHE A 484 -28.09 36.49 9.85
CA PHE A 484 -26.62 36.46 9.99
C PHE A 484 -25.89 36.98 8.75
N GLY A 485 -26.57 37.15 7.61
CA GLY A 485 -25.95 37.71 6.42
C GLY A 485 -26.63 37.33 5.11
N THR A 486 -25.92 37.58 4.02
CA THR A 486 -26.40 37.34 2.65
C THR A 486 -25.42 36.47 1.88
N LYS A 487 -25.93 35.72 0.90
CA LYS A 487 -25.15 34.90 -0.03
C LYS A 487 -25.75 35.00 -1.43
N GLN A 488 -24.87 35.09 -2.43
CA GLN A 488 -25.26 34.98 -3.83
C GLN A 488 -24.58 33.75 -4.42
N ILE A 489 -25.38 32.87 -5.02
CA ILE A 489 -24.91 31.65 -5.68
C ILE A 489 -25.09 31.84 -7.19
N PRO A 490 -24.00 32.00 -7.96
CA PRO A 490 -24.09 32.13 -9.40
C PRO A 490 -24.52 30.81 -10.05
N VAL A 491 -25.33 30.90 -11.11
CA VAL A 491 -25.79 29.77 -11.91
C VAL A 491 -25.37 30.03 -13.34
N SER A 492 -24.49 29.17 -13.88
CA SER A 492 -24.07 29.24 -15.28
C SER A 492 -24.93 28.30 -16.11
N LEU A 493 -25.81 28.86 -16.95
CA LEU A 493 -26.67 28.03 -17.81
C LEU A 493 -25.87 27.33 -18.90
N ASP A 494 -24.87 28.01 -19.47
CA ASP A 494 -23.91 27.44 -20.44
C ASP A 494 -23.25 26.16 -19.90
N ALA A 495 -22.67 26.22 -18.69
CA ALA A 495 -22.04 25.06 -18.06
C ALA A 495 -23.03 23.90 -17.79
N LEU A 496 -24.27 24.22 -17.41
CA LEU A 496 -25.30 23.22 -17.13
C LEU A 496 -25.84 22.56 -18.40
N LEU A 497 -25.85 23.27 -19.53
CA LEU A 497 -26.28 22.75 -20.83
C LEU A 497 -25.17 21.99 -21.57
N GLY A 498 -24.02 21.77 -20.94
CA GLY A 498 -22.89 21.07 -21.54
C GLY A 498 -22.06 21.96 -22.49
N GLY A 499 -22.11 23.28 -22.30
CA GLY A 499 -21.21 24.20 -22.97
C GLY A 499 -19.76 23.81 -22.72
N ASP A 500 -19.02 23.56 -23.80
CA ASP A 500 -17.62 23.17 -23.76
C ASP A 500 -16.85 24.14 -22.87
N SER A 501 -16.32 23.61 -21.76
CA SER A 501 -15.31 24.28 -20.95
C SER A 501 -13.99 24.33 -21.71
N THR A 502 -13.99 25.04 -22.83
CA THR A 502 -12.81 25.66 -23.40
C THR A 502 -13.03 27.16 -23.29
N MET A 503 -12.30 27.79 -22.38
CA MET A 503 -11.97 29.21 -22.53
C MET A 503 -11.10 29.36 -23.78
N SER A 504 -11.70 29.22 -24.95
CA SER A 504 -11.18 29.76 -26.19
C SER A 504 -12.02 30.99 -26.44
N GLY A 505 -11.64 32.09 -25.77
CA GLY A 505 -12.12 33.40 -26.16
C GLY A 505 -11.97 33.49 -27.67
N LYS A 506 -13.06 33.77 -28.39
CA LYS A 506 -13.03 33.91 -29.85
C LYS A 506 -11.98 34.97 -30.19
N ILE A 507 -10.76 34.52 -30.47
CA ILE A 507 -9.68 35.38 -30.95
C ILE A 507 -10.15 35.85 -32.30
N SER A 508 -10.71 37.05 -32.35
CA SER A 508 -11.19 37.67 -33.57
C SER A 508 -10.06 37.63 -34.61
N GLY A 509 -10.38 37.30 -35.87
CA GLY A 509 -9.39 36.96 -36.91
C GLY A 509 -8.28 38.00 -37.12
N TRP A 510 -8.49 39.26 -36.71
CA TRP A 510 -7.46 40.29 -36.69
C TRP A 510 -6.27 39.95 -35.77
N TRP A 511 -6.48 39.31 -34.63
CA TRP A 511 -5.39 38.89 -33.72
C TRP A 511 -4.55 37.78 -34.33
N ILE A 512 -5.17 36.84 -35.06
CA ILE A 512 -4.45 35.80 -35.80
C ILE A 512 -3.59 36.44 -36.89
N ALA A 513 -4.13 37.44 -37.62
CA ALA A 513 -3.38 38.20 -38.60
C ALA A 513 -2.21 38.99 -37.98
N LEU A 514 -2.41 39.56 -36.78
CA LEU A 514 -1.40 40.33 -36.06
C LEU A 514 -0.24 39.44 -35.57
N ILE A 515 -0.56 38.25 -35.04
CA ILE A 515 0.45 37.26 -34.63
C ILE A 515 1.20 36.71 -35.85
N ALA A 516 0.51 36.43 -36.96
CA ALA A 516 1.15 35.99 -38.20
C ALA A 516 2.07 37.06 -38.80
N ALA A 517 1.65 38.33 -38.78
CA ALA A 517 2.48 39.46 -39.22
C ALA A 517 3.71 39.66 -38.33
N ALA A 518 3.56 39.54 -37.00
CA ALA A 518 4.68 39.63 -36.07
C ALA A 518 5.69 38.48 -36.27
N ALA A 519 5.21 37.25 -36.52
CA ALA A 519 6.07 36.11 -36.84
C ALA A 519 6.82 36.30 -38.16
N ALA A 520 6.17 36.81 -39.20
CA ALA A 520 6.80 37.12 -40.48
C ALA A 520 7.87 38.22 -40.35
N LEU A 521 7.61 39.25 -39.53
CA LEU A 521 8.56 40.33 -39.26
C LEU A 521 9.81 39.80 -38.53
N LEU A 522 9.63 38.93 -37.52
CA LEU A 522 10.74 38.30 -36.81
C LEU A 522 11.59 37.42 -37.73
N LEU A 523 10.95 36.67 -38.64
CA LEU A 523 11.64 35.83 -39.61
C LEU A 523 12.45 36.70 -40.60
N PHE A 524 11.90 37.83 -41.03
CA PHE A 524 12.60 38.80 -41.86
C PHE A 524 13.81 39.42 -41.13
N ILE A 525 13.67 39.79 -39.86
CA ILE A 525 14.78 40.32 -39.03
C ILE A 525 15.88 39.26 -38.86
N CYS A 526 15.53 37.99 -38.65
CA CYS A 526 16.48 36.89 -38.59
C CYS A 526 17.24 36.71 -39.91
N ILE A 527 16.56 36.79 -41.05
CA ILE A 527 17.20 36.70 -42.38
C ILE A 527 18.16 37.89 -42.59
N VAL A 528 17.73 39.11 -42.29
CA VAL A 528 18.57 40.32 -42.43
C VAL A 528 19.81 40.25 -41.55
N THR A 529 19.68 39.81 -40.30
CA THR A 529 20.83 39.68 -39.38
C THR A 529 21.82 38.60 -39.81
N ILE A 530 21.35 37.49 -40.40
CA ILE A 530 22.20 36.45 -40.99
C ILE A 530 22.92 36.97 -42.24
N CYS A 531 22.22 37.71 -43.11
CA CYS A 531 22.82 38.32 -44.30
C CYS A 531 23.84 39.41 -43.98
N ILE A 532 23.62 40.23 -42.93
CA ILE A 532 24.59 41.25 -42.49
C ILE A 532 25.84 40.60 -41.87
N LYS A 533 25.68 39.50 -41.11
CA LYS A 533 26.82 38.76 -40.55
C LYS A 533 27.66 38.06 -41.63
N GLN A 534 27.07 37.65 -42.75
CA GLN A 534 27.82 37.10 -43.88
C GLN A 534 28.58 38.17 -44.69
N LYS A 535 28.11 39.42 -44.69
CA LYS A 535 28.77 40.53 -45.40
C LYS A 535 29.95 41.18 -44.66
N TYR A 536 30.16 40.86 -43.38
CA TYR A 536 31.22 41.46 -42.55
C TYR A 536 32.46 40.56 -42.38
N LYS A 537 32.54 39.43 -43.10
CA LYS A 537 33.63 38.45 -42.95
C LYS A 537 34.62 38.38 -44.12
N ASP A 538 34.56 39.32 -45.06
CA ASP A 538 35.57 39.50 -46.10
C ASP A 538 36.19 40.91 -46.02
N HIS A 539 37.52 40.96 -45.84
CA HIS A 539 38.43 42.11 -45.70
C HIS A 539 38.39 42.87 -44.35
N SER A 540 39.49 43.07 -43.60
CA SER A 540 40.93 42.99 -43.89
C SER A 540 41.76 42.82 -42.59
N ASP A 541 42.97 42.33 -42.77
CA ASP A 541 43.98 41.96 -41.78
C ASP A 541 44.98 43.13 -41.54
N TYR A 542 45.48 43.22 -40.29
CA TYR A 542 46.78 43.73 -39.79
C TYR A 542 47.31 45.19 -39.96
N SER A 543 47.68 45.83 -38.82
CA SER A 543 49.04 46.34 -38.49
C SER A 543 49.06 46.98 -37.07
N GLU A 544 49.59 46.32 -36.03
CA GLU A 544 50.99 46.27 -35.52
C GLU A 544 51.23 47.23 -34.30
N PRO A 545 52.36 47.19 -33.55
CA PRO A 545 52.43 46.61 -32.20
C PRO A 545 52.95 47.57 -31.10
N LYS A 546 52.92 47.15 -29.82
CA LYS A 546 54.03 47.35 -28.83
C LYS A 546 53.74 46.79 -27.41
N ALA A 547 54.55 45.79 -27.07
CA ALA A 547 55.37 45.67 -25.86
C ALA A 547 54.76 45.66 -24.43
N LYS A 548 54.85 44.45 -23.84
CA LYS A 548 55.56 44.08 -22.59
C LYS A 548 54.94 44.33 -21.21
N ALA A 549 54.79 43.19 -20.53
CA ALA A 549 55.31 42.83 -19.20
C ALA A 549 54.35 42.80 -18.00
N ASN A 550 54.31 41.60 -17.41
CA ASN A 550 53.75 41.18 -16.12
C ASN A 550 54.42 41.89 -14.93
N LEU A 551 53.69 42.03 -13.80
CA LEU A 551 53.90 41.27 -12.54
C LEU A 551 53.26 42.00 -11.31
N HIS A 552 52.68 41.20 -10.39
CA HIS A 552 52.51 41.46 -8.94
C HIS A 552 51.48 42.53 -8.49
N SER A 553 50.87 42.51 -7.29
CA SER A 553 50.80 41.59 -6.14
C SER A 553 49.95 42.28 -5.05
N ARG A 554 49.35 41.46 -4.18
CA ARG A 554 49.25 41.61 -2.70
C ARG A 554 47.91 41.99 -2.05
N GLU A 555 47.52 41.05 -1.19
CA GLU A 555 46.59 41.11 -0.05
C GLU A 555 47.08 42.07 1.04
N ASN A 556 46.16 42.49 1.93
CA ASN A 556 46.43 42.68 3.37
C ASN A 556 45.11 42.67 4.19
N PHE A 557 45.28 42.34 5.47
CA PHE A 557 44.35 41.79 6.45
C PHE A 557 43.96 42.79 7.58
N PHE A 558 42.89 42.45 8.33
CA PHE A 558 42.45 42.83 9.72
C PHE A 558 41.96 44.27 10.07
N GLU A 559 40.76 44.43 10.68
CA GLU A 559 40.51 44.56 12.15
C GLU A 559 39.07 45.06 12.53
N THR A 560 38.42 44.32 13.46
CA THR A 560 37.49 44.66 14.59
C THR A 560 36.46 45.82 14.59
N GLY A 561 35.23 45.53 15.04
CA GLY A 561 34.38 46.43 15.88
C GLY A 561 32.85 46.36 15.67
N PRO A 562 31.98 46.56 16.68
CA PRO A 562 30.68 45.86 16.83
C PRO A 562 29.39 46.73 16.72
N GLU A 563 28.23 46.05 16.83
CA GLU A 563 26.84 46.50 17.11
C GLU A 563 25.77 46.25 16.01
N ALA A 564 24.68 45.61 16.46
CA ALA A 564 23.47 45.17 15.74
C ALA A 564 22.43 46.34 15.62
N PRO A 565 21.16 46.21 15.13
CA PRO A 565 20.39 44.98 14.87
C PRO A 565 19.31 45.01 13.72
N ARG A 566 18.62 43.85 13.56
CA ARG A 566 17.29 43.59 12.95
C ARG A 566 17.13 43.73 11.41
N LEU A 567 16.75 42.64 10.72
CA LEU A 567 15.36 42.26 10.36
C LEU A 567 15.33 41.14 9.31
N PHE A 568 14.31 40.30 9.44
CA PHE A 568 13.79 39.23 8.57
C PHE A 568 14.04 39.36 7.05
N ALA A 569 14.42 38.24 6.41
CA ALA A 569 13.74 37.69 5.22
C ALA A 569 14.31 36.31 4.83
N GLN A 570 13.41 35.40 4.46
CA GLN A 570 13.65 34.02 4.01
C GLN A 570 14.41 33.92 2.67
N PRO A 571 15.05 32.78 2.38
CA PRO A 571 15.23 32.28 1.02
C PRO A 571 14.33 31.07 0.71
N PRO A 572 14.18 30.71 -0.58
CA PRO A 572 12.98 30.11 -1.15
C PRO A 572 12.98 28.57 -1.24
N THR A 573 11.75 28.07 -1.23
CA THR A 573 11.21 26.84 -1.84
C THR A 573 12.17 25.94 -2.64
N GLU A 574 12.50 24.78 -2.05
CA GLU A 574 12.99 23.62 -2.79
C GLU A 574 11.80 22.66 -3.07
N LYS A 575 11.53 22.45 -4.37
CA LYS A 575 10.54 21.51 -4.89
C LYS A 575 10.95 20.08 -4.57
N LYS A 576 10.07 19.31 -3.91
CA LYS A 576 10.16 17.85 -3.83
C LYS A 576 9.09 17.18 -4.71
N PRO A 577 9.41 16.04 -5.35
CA PRO A 577 8.56 15.39 -6.33
C PRO A 577 7.42 14.60 -5.67
N ALA A 578 6.32 14.50 -6.41
CA ALA A 578 5.17 13.66 -6.11
C ALA A 578 5.59 12.18 -6.04
N ALA A 579 5.31 11.53 -4.90
CA ALA A 579 5.40 10.08 -4.77
C ALA A 579 4.04 9.47 -5.17
N VAL A 580 4.05 8.78 -6.30
CA VAL A 580 2.99 7.86 -6.73
C VAL A 580 3.12 6.58 -5.91
N PHE A 581 2.00 6.14 -5.35
CA PHE A 581 1.85 4.87 -4.64
C PHE A 581 2.22 3.69 -5.56
N HIS A 582 3.20 2.89 -5.14
CA HIS A 582 3.36 1.51 -5.62
C HIS A 582 3.39 0.57 -4.42
N GLU A 583 2.39 -0.30 -4.41
CA GLU A 583 2.23 -1.46 -3.56
C GLU A 583 3.28 -2.52 -3.97
N GLY A 584 4.03 -3.06 -3.01
CA GLY A 584 5.02 -4.13 -3.25
C GLY A 584 6.31 -3.95 -2.46
N VAL A 585 6.35 -4.40 -1.21
CA VAL A 585 7.59 -4.44 -0.42
C VAL A 585 8.36 -5.71 -0.75
N ASN A 586 9.46 -5.54 -1.46
CA ASN A 586 10.48 -6.55 -1.73
C ASN A 586 11.57 -6.42 -0.65
N TYR A 587 11.80 -7.45 0.16
CA TYR A 587 12.82 -7.39 1.22
C TYR A 587 14.18 -7.82 0.66
N ALA A 588 15.08 -6.84 0.54
CA ALA A 588 16.49 -7.06 0.36
C ALA A 588 17.15 -7.46 1.69
N GLU A 589 17.97 -8.50 1.61
CA GLU A 589 18.79 -9.12 2.64
C GLU A 589 19.84 -8.13 3.17
N LEU A 590 19.86 -7.89 4.49
CA LEU A 590 20.88 -7.10 5.17
C LEU A 590 21.73 -8.04 6.04
N GLU A 591 22.86 -8.48 5.52
CA GLU A 591 23.87 -9.23 6.28
C GLU A 591 24.57 -8.29 7.29
N LEU A 592 24.48 -8.61 8.58
CA LEU A 592 25.28 -7.97 9.62
C LEU A 592 26.35 -8.95 10.12
N LYS A 593 27.62 -8.61 9.90
CA LYS A 593 28.81 -9.36 10.32
C LYS A 593 28.82 -9.62 11.83
N ASN A 594 28.93 -10.89 12.21
CA ASN A 594 29.23 -11.34 13.58
C ASN A 594 30.65 -10.90 14.02
N GLN A 595 30.76 -10.29 15.19
CA GLN A 595 32.00 -10.25 15.98
C GLN A 595 31.82 -11.14 17.21
N LEU A 596 32.70 -12.13 17.35
CA LEU A 596 32.83 -13.01 18.51
C LEU A 596 33.32 -12.22 19.74
N VAL A 597 32.69 -12.44 20.89
CA VAL A 597 33.29 -12.19 22.21
C VAL A 597 33.13 -13.45 23.07
N ALA A 598 34.25 -13.93 23.60
CA ALA A 598 34.38 -15.14 24.41
C ALA A 598 33.80 -14.99 25.83
N PRO A 599 33.44 -16.10 26.53
CA PRO A 599 32.87 -16.04 27.87
C PRO A 599 33.96 -16.05 28.97
N PRO A 600 33.76 -15.39 30.13
CA PRO A 600 34.60 -15.61 31.29
C PRO A 600 34.12 -16.80 32.12
N SER A 601 35.12 -17.41 32.73
CA SER A 601 35.18 -18.64 33.49
C SER A 601 34.47 -18.64 34.85
N ALA A 602 33.98 -19.82 35.18
CA ALA A 602 33.73 -20.47 36.48
C ALA A 602 33.99 -19.70 37.79
N SER A 603 33.04 -19.86 38.72
CA SER A 603 33.30 -19.90 40.15
C SER A 603 32.43 -20.98 40.81
N THR A 604 33.08 -22.07 41.19
CA THR A 604 32.61 -23.15 42.05
C THR A 604 32.55 -22.69 43.50
N VAL A 605 31.43 -22.89 44.19
CA VAL A 605 31.42 -23.17 45.65
C VAL A 605 30.31 -24.20 45.95
N SER A 606 30.65 -25.06 46.90
CA SER A 606 30.23 -26.43 47.14
C SER A 606 29.12 -26.62 48.20
N LEU A 607 28.33 -27.69 47.96
CA LEU A 607 27.71 -28.66 48.87
C LEU A 607 27.72 -28.45 50.40
N SER A 608 26.53 -28.61 51.01
CA SER A 608 26.20 -29.45 52.19
C SER A 608 24.78 -29.07 52.67
N SER A 609 23.90 -29.88 53.28
CA SER A 609 23.78 -31.31 53.58
C SER A 609 22.48 -31.47 54.43
N VAL A 610 21.97 -32.71 54.55
CA VAL A 610 21.07 -33.21 55.63
C VAL A 610 19.57 -32.82 55.50
N ALA A 611 18.70 -33.69 54.98
CA ALA A 611 18.02 -34.84 55.61
C ALA A 611 16.85 -34.47 56.55
N SER A 612 15.68 -35.07 56.29
CA SER A 612 14.88 -35.88 57.25
C SER A 612 13.37 -35.78 56.99
N ARG A 613 12.85 -36.98 56.70
CA ARG A 613 11.49 -37.57 56.68
C ARG A 613 10.28 -36.94 57.42
N PRO A 614 9.06 -37.46 57.11
CA PRO A 614 7.75 -36.81 57.29
C PRO A 614 6.95 -37.33 58.50
N LEU A 615 5.83 -36.66 58.83
CA LEU A 615 4.64 -37.20 59.53
C LEU A 615 3.52 -36.14 59.37
N ARG A 616 2.41 -36.35 58.65
CA ARG A 616 1.21 -37.14 58.98
C ARG A 616 0.51 -36.69 60.27
N THR A 617 -0.55 -35.89 60.13
CA THR A 617 -1.77 -35.94 60.97
C THR A 617 -2.91 -35.14 60.32
N LEU A 618 -3.91 -35.86 59.82
CA LEU A 618 -5.33 -35.50 59.90
C LEU A 618 -5.79 -35.81 61.35
N PRO A 619 -6.82 -35.15 61.93
CA PRO A 619 -8.19 -35.57 61.60
C PRO A 619 -9.34 -34.53 61.74
N SER A 620 -10.49 -35.02 61.25
CA SER A 620 -11.90 -34.88 61.68
C SER A 620 -12.62 -33.54 61.45
N VAL A 621 -13.70 -33.47 60.66
CA VAL A 621 -15.01 -34.20 60.67
C VAL A 621 -15.92 -33.76 61.82
N GLN A 622 -16.94 -32.95 61.50
CA GLN A 622 -18.39 -33.09 61.79
C GLN A 622 -19.07 -31.74 61.46
N SER A 623 -19.98 -31.68 60.47
CA SER A 623 -21.45 -31.89 60.55
C SER A 623 -22.15 -30.67 61.21
N ASP A 624 -23.26 -30.10 60.75
CA ASP A 624 -24.40 -30.55 59.96
C ASP A 624 -25.09 -29.37 59.23
N VAL A 625 -25.86 -29.74 58.20
CA VAL A 625 -27.10 -29.17 57.60
C VAL A 625 -27.03 -29.09 56.07
#